data_AF-A0A0E3VXK2-F1
#
_entry.id   AF-A0A0E3VXK2-F1
#
_cell.length_a   1.000
_cell.length_b   1.000
_cell.length_c   1.000
_cell.angle_alpha   90.00
_cell.angle_beta   90.00
_cell.angle_gamma   90.00
#
_symmetry.space_group_name_H-M   'P 1'
#
loop_
_entity.id
_entity.type
_entity.pdbx_description
1 polymer ?
#
loop_
_entity_poly.entity_id
_entity_poly.type
_entity_poly.pdbx_seq_one_letter_code
_entity_poly.pdbx_strand_id
1 'polypeptide(L)' 'MLHAQEILNLKKRLNEIYVKHTGQTYKTIEDALERDKFLTANDAKEFGLVDRVIDKRAEEPAAAKTQ' A
#
# COMPACT_ATOMS: atom_id res chain seq x y z
N MET A 1 -29.75 -13.66 1.77
CA MET A 1 -28.32 -13.69 2.14
C MET A 1 -27.40 -13.36 0.95
N LEU A 2 -27.71 -12.33 0.14
CA LEU A 2 -26.81 -11.91 -0.96
C LEU A 2 -25.66 -11.02 -0.46
N HIS A 3 -25.89 -10.21 0.58
CA HIS A 3 -24.91 -9.26 1.09
C HIS A 3 -23.65 -9.93 1.65
N ALA A 4 -23.78 -11.10 2.30
CA ALA A 4 -22.63 -11.83 2.84
C ALA A 4 -21.68 -12.31 1.72
N GLN A 5 -22.23 -12.79 0.61
CA GLN A 5 -21.44 -13.26 -0.54
C GLN A 5 -20.73 -12.08 -1.24
N GLU A 6 -21.43 -10.95 -1.39
CA GLU A 6 -20.87 -9.71 -1.95
C GLU A 6 -19.71 -9.18 -1.10
N ILE A 7 -19.84 -9.19 0.23
CA ILE A 7 -18.77 -8.79 1.16
C ILE A 7 -17.53 -9.69 1.01
N LEU A 8 -17.73 -11.01 0.91
CA LEU A 8 -16.63 -11.96 0.70
C LEU A 8 -15.94 -11.75 -0.65
N ASN A 9 -16.71 -11.54 -1.71
CA ASN A 9 -16.19 -11.25 -3.05
C ASN A 9 -15.38 -9.93 -3.06
N LEU A 10 -15.87 -8.91 -2.36
CA LEU A 10 -15.18 -7.63 -2.23
C LEU A 10 -13.86 -7.78 -1.47
N LYS A 11 -13.86 -8.50 -0.34
CA LYS A 11 -12.63 -8.80 0.43
C LYS A 11 -11.60 -9.51 -0.43
N LYS A 12 -12.01 -10.55 -1.17
CA LYS A 12 -11.12 -11.29 -2.07
C LYS A 12 -10.53 -10.39 -3.15
N ARG A 13 -11.35 -9.57 -3.80
CA ARG A 13 -10.90 -8.63 -4.84
C ARG A 13 -9.90 -7.61 -4.31
N LEU A 14 -10.13 -7.09 -3.10
CA LEU A 14 -9.17 -6.21 -2.43
C LEU A 14 -7.83 -6.92 -2.21
N ASN A 15 -7.85 -8.13 -1.65
CA ASN A 15 -6.62 -8.91 -1.43
C ASN A 15 -5.85 -9.17 -2.73
N GLU A 16 -6.54 -9.51 -3.82
CA GLU A 16 -5.92 -9.73 -5.14
C GLU A 16 -5.23 -8.47 -5.70
N ILE A 17 -5.83 -7.29 -5.51
CA ILE A 17 -5.22 -6.01 -5.89
C ILE A 17 -3.92 -5.80 -5.10
N TYR A 18 -3.95 -6.00 -3.78
CA TYR A 18 -2.77 -5.88 -2.94
C TYR A 18 -1.66 -6.84 -3.37
N VAL A 19 -1.98 -8.12 -3.61
CA VAL A 19 -1.01 -9.12 -4.10
C VAL A 19 -0.33 -8.66 -5.39
N LYS A 20 -1.12 -8.16 -6.36
CA LYS A 20 -0.61 -7.71 -7.65
C LYS A 20 0.38 -6.55 -7.55
N HIS A 21 0.13 -5.61 -6.63
CA HIS A 21 0.94 -4.39 -6.50
C HIS A 21 2.12 -4.54 -5.53
N THR A 22 1.94 -5.30 -4.44
CA THR A 22 2.99 -5.51 -3.43
C THR A 22 3.94 -6.65 -3.78
N GLY A 23 3.55 -7.55 -4.68
CA GLY A 23 4.30 -8.77 -5.00
C GLY A 23 4.30 -9.81 -3.87
N GLN A 24 3.50 -9.59 -2.81
CA GLN A 24 3.40 -10.51 -1.69
C GLN A 24 2.40 -11.64 -1.93
N THR A 25 2.50 -12.70 -1.14
CA THR A 25 1.56 -13.82 -1.25
C THR A 25 0.18 -13.45 -0.74
N TYR A 26 -0.86 -14.08 -1.30
CA TYR A 26 -2.24 -13.88 -0.87
C TYR A 26 -2.42 -14.11 0.64
N LYS A 27 -1.78 -15.14 1.19
CA LYS A 27 -1.85 -15.46 2.62
C LYS A 27 -1.27 -14.33 3.50
N THR A 28 -0.14 -13.74 3.08
CA THR A 28 0.47 -12.63 3.82
C THR A 28 -0.42 -11.39 3.81
N ILE A 29 -1.05 -11.10 2.67
CA ILE A 29 -1.99 -9.97 2.54
C ILE A 29 -3.26 -10.21 3.36
N GLU A 30 -3.81 -11.43 3.33
CA GLU A 30 -4.99 -11.79 4.11
C GLU A 30 -4.75 -11.64 5.62
N ASP A 31 -3.61 -12.12 6.12
CA ASP A 31 -3.21 -11.99 7.53
C ASP A 31 -2.95 -10.52 7.92
N ALA A 32 -2.27 -9.77 7.03
CA ALA A 32 -1.99 -8.35 7.26
C ALA A 32 -3.22 -7.45 7.19
N LEU A 33 -4.29 -7.87 6.50
CA LEU A 33 -5.56 -7.15 6.39
C LEU A 33 -6.65 -7.70 7.33
N GLU A 34 -6.40 -8.80 8.04
CA GLU A 34 -7.32 -9.34 9.03
C GLU A 34 -7.45 -8.41 10.24
N ARG A 35 -6.35 -7.75 10.62
CA ARG A 35 -6.31 -6.71 11.65
C ARG A 35 -5.64 -5.46 11.10
N ASP A 36 -6.11 -4.28 11.51
CA ASP A 36 -5.48 -3.00 11.16
C ASP A 36 -3.97 -3.00 11.45
N LYS A 37 -3.15 -3.12 10.40
CA LYS A 37 -1.70 -3.12 10.51
C LYS A 37 -1.17 -1.75 10.11
N PHE A 38 -0.75 -0.97 11.10
CA PHE A 38 -0.06 0.30 10.86
C PHE A 38 1.41 0.01 10.57
N LEU A 39 1.90 0.51 9.43
CA LEU A 39 3.27 0.34 8.97
C LEU A 39 3.99 1.68 9.05
N THR A 40 5.26 1.67 9.45
CA THR A 40 6.10 2.86 9.27
C THR A 40 6.42 3.07 7.79
N ALA A 41 6.98 4.23 7.42
CA ALA A 41 7.33 4.49 6.04
C ALA A 41 8.32 3.45 5.47
N ASN A 42 9.29 3.02 6.28
CA ASN A 42 10.24 1.96 5.89
C ASN A 42 9.54 0.60 5.76
N ASP A 43 8.69 0.23 6.73
CA ASP A 43 7.95 -1.03 6.65
C ASP A 43 7.02 -1.06 5.43
N ALA A 44 6.37 0.05 5.09
CA ALA A 44 5.52 0.16 3.91
C ALA A 44 6.32 -0.03 2.61
N LYS A 45 7.57 0.44 2.59
CA LYS A 45 8.48 0.23 1.46
C LYS A 45 8.90 -1.24 1.34
N GLU A 46 9.30 -1.86 2.45
CA GLU A 46 9.65 -3.28 2.48
C GLU A 46 8.44 -4.17 2.15
N PHE A 47 7.24 -3.75 2.55
CA PHE A 47 6.00 -4.43 2.23
C PHE A 47 5.60 -4.31 0.75
N GLY A 48 6.26 -3.43 -0.01
CA GLY A 48 5.98 -3.19 -1.43
C GLY A 48 4.79 -2.25 -1.68
N LEU A 49 4.38 -1.47 -0.67
CA LEU A 49 3.29 -0.49 -0.82
C LEU A 49 3.77 0.84 -1.41
N VAL A 50 5.04 1.18 -1.18
CA VAL A 50 5.66 2.43 -1.66
C VAL A 50 7.06 2.17 -2.20
N ASP A 51 7.46 2.82 -3.27
CA ASP A 51 8.78 2.60 -3.88
C ASP A 51 9.92 3.28 -3.10
N ARG A 52 9.67 4.49 -2.58
CA ARG A 52 10.69 5.32 -1.93
C ARG A 52 10.09 6.14 -0.80
N VAL A 53 10.85 6.24 0.29
CA VAL A 53 10.61 7.15 1.41
C VAL A 53 11.53 8.35 1.24
N ILE A 54 11.01 9.56 1.35
CA ILE A 54 11.74 10.81 1.16
C ILE A 54 11.74 11.57 2.48
N ASP A 55 12.87 11.61 3.19
CA ASP A 55 13.00 12.29 4.49
C ASP A 55 13.08 13.81 4.38
N LYS A 56 13.60 14.31 3.25
CA LYS A 56 13.71 15.75 2.97
C LYS A 56 13.32 15.99 1.53
N ARG A 57 12.62 17.11 1.28
CA ARG A 57 12.29 17.55 -0.07
C ARG A 57 13.59 17.51 -0.89
N ALA A 58 13.60 16.72 -1.96
CA ALA A 58 14.68 16.76 -2.93
C ALA A 58 14.81 18.22 -3.35
N GLU A 59 15.98 18.83 -3.16
CA GLU A 59 16.26 20.15 -3.69
C GLU A 59 16.03 20.08 -5.20
N GLU A 60 14.86 20.54 -5.64
CA GLU A 60 14.69 21.02 -7.00
C GLU A 60 15.78 22.09 -7.19
N PRO A 61 16.63 22.02 -8.23
CA PRO A 61 17.54 23.11 -8.51
C PRO A 61 16.69 24.37 -8.66
N ALA A 62 17.04 25.38 -7.87
CA ALA A 62 16.34 26.64 -7.77
C ALA A 62 16.02 27.24 -9.16
N ALA A 63 14.77 27.08 -9.60
CA ALA A 63 14.15 27.84 -10.66
C ALA A 63 12.73 28.17 -10.16
N ALA A 64 12.30 29.41 -9.91
CA ALA A 64 12.85 30.72 -10.21
C ALA A 64 12.47 31.67 -9.07
N LYS A 65 13.46 32.38 -8.52
CA LYS A 65 13.24 33.72 -7.97
C LYS A 65 13.81 34.68 -9.01
N THR A 66 12.97 35.10 -9.96
CA THR A 66 13.26 36.29 -10.77
C THR A 66 12.80 37.51 -9.97
N GLN A 67 13.67 38.52 -9.99
CA GLN A 67 13.47 39.90 -9.57
C GLN A 67 12.08 40.47 -9.85
#